data_AF-A0A9E0P3F7-F1
#
_entry.id   AF-A0A9E0P3F7-F1
#
_cell.length_a   1.000
_cell.length_b   1.000
_cell.length_c   1.000
_cell.angle_alpha   90.00
_cell.angle_beta   90.00
_cell.angle_gamma   90.00
#
_symmetry.space_group_name_H-M   'P 1'
#
loop_
_entity.id
_entity.type
_entity.pdbx_description
1 polymer ?
#
loop_
_entity_poly.entity_id
_entity_poly.type
_entity_poly.pdbx_seq_one_letter_code
_entity_poly.pdbx_strand_id
1 'polypeptide(L)' 'MARWKYKTSIIDLDRLIPPEAISCNDTGTCVVDGIPGSQDYFKGILDKEGESEWELIQCQPHGQKLLCIWKKKVAEAFAS' A
#
# COMPACT_ATOMS: atom_id res chain seq x y z
N MET A 1 25.26 -7.77 -11.40
CA MET A 1 24.40 -6.78 -10.69
C MET A 1 23.06 -7.44 -10.39
N ALA A 2 22.45 -7.17 -9.23
CA ALA A 2 21.15 -7.74 -8.90
C ALA A 2 20.08 -7.22 -9.88
N ARG A 3 19.30 -8.12 -10.49
CA ARG A 3 18.16 -7.77 -11.34
C ARG A 3 16.91 -7.65 -10.47
N TRP A 4 16.11 -6.62 -10.71
CA TRP A 4 14.92 -6.31 -9.94
C TRP A 4 13.69 -6.30 -10.85
N LYS A 5 12.57 -6.82 -10.33
CA LYS A 5 11.23 -6.59 -10.88
C LYS A 5 10.56 -5.53 -10.04
N TYR A 6 9.78 -4.68 -10.71
CA TYR A 6 8.97 -3.66 -10.06
C TYR A 6 7.52 -3.86 -10.43
N LYS A 7 6.63 -3.50 -9.51
CA LYS A 7 5.20 -3.39 -9.79
C LYS A 7 4.56 -2.31 -8.93
N THR A 8 3.36 -1.95 -9.31
CA THR A 8 2.51 -1.02 -8.57
C THR A 8 1.22 -1.71 -8.17
N SER A 9 0.75 -1.45 -6.96
CA SER A 9 -0.63 -1.73 -6.57
C SER A 9 -1.32 -0.44 -6.16
N ILE A 10 -2.64 -0.39 -6.42
CA ILE A 10 -3.49 0.73 -6.05
C ILE A 10 -4.52 0.19 -5.08
N ILE A 11 -4.52 0.72 -3.88
CA ILE A 11 -5.52 0.40 -2.85
C ILE A 11 -6.56 1.52 -2.89
N ASP A 12 -7.82 1.13 -3.04
CA ASP A 12 -8.93 2.07 -3.05
C ASP A 12 -9.33 2.40 -1.60
N LEU A 13 -9.18 3.66 -1.22
CA LEU A 13 -9.47 4.13 0.13
C LEU A 13 -10.94 4.47 0.30
N ASP A 14 -11.69 4.73 -0.77
CA ASP A 14 -13.13 5.04 -0.70
C ASP A 14 -13.95 3.91 -0.06
N ARG A 15 -13.45 2.67 -0.16
CA ARG A 15 -14.08 1.50 0.45
C ARG A 15 -13.71 1.29 1.91
N LEU A 16 -12.69 1.98 2.39
CA LEU A 16 -12.09 1.75 3.71
C LEU A 16 -12.27 2.94 4.63
N ILE A 17 -12.33 4.15 4.08
CA ILE A 17 -12.45 5.39 4.82
C ILE A 17 -13.90 5.85 4.70
N PRO A 18 -14.75 5.57 5.69
CA PRO A 18 -16.05 6.19 5.74
C PRO A 18 -15.89 7.72 5.75
N PRO A 19 -16.73 8.49 5.05
CA PRO A 19 -16.69 9.96 5.06
C PRO A 19 -16.70 10.54 6.49
N GLU A 20 -17.42 9.88 7.40
CA GLU A 20 -17.53 10.23 8.82
C GLU A 20 -16.23 10.01 9.64
N ALA A 21 -15.24 9.28 9.10
CA ALA A 21 -13.92 9.10 9.72
C ALA A 21 -12.91 10.17 9.29
N ILE A 22 -13.31 11.12 8.44
CA ILE A 22 -12.45 12.20 7.93
C ILE A 22 -12.74 13.48 8.70
N SER A 23 -11.75 13.95 9.47
CA SER A 23 -11.81 15.23 10.19
C SER A 23 -10.87 16.23 9.52
N CYS A 24 -11.44 17.28 8.92
CA CYS A 24 -10.66 18.35 8.30
C CYS A 24 -10.62 19.58 9.20
N ASN A 25 -9.44 20.17 9.38
CA ASN A 25 -9.29 21.43 10.08
C ASN A 25 -9.49 22.63 9.13
N ASP A 26 -9.61 23.83 9.71
CA ASP A 26 -9.86 25.09 8.98
C ASP A 26 -8.71 25.48 8.03
N THR A 27 -7.53 24.85 8.17
CA THR A 27 -6.38 25.06 7.27
C THR A 27 -6.39 24.11 6.06
N GLY A 28 -7.41 23.25 5.93
CA GLY A 28 -7.55 22.29 4.84
C GLY A 28 -6.73 21.01 5.02
N THR A 29 -6.19 20.76 6.21
CA THR A 29 -5.54 19.48 6.54
C THR A 29 -6.60 18.51 7.05
N CYS A 30 -6.74 17.37 6.39
CA CYS A 30 -7.66 16.31 6.80
C CYS A 30 -6.91 15.15 7.46
N VAL A 31 -7.36 14.75 8.63
CA VAL A 31 -6.89 13.60 9.39
C VAL A 31 -7.96 12.53 9.32
N VAL A 32 -7.53 11.29 9.11
CA VAL A 32 -8.41 10.12 9.11
C VAL A 32 -8.25 9.42 10.44
N ASP A 33 -9.23 9.58 11.33
CA ASP A 33 -9.15 9.07 12.69
C ASP A 33 -9.82 7.70 12.80
N GLY A 34 -9.05 6.74 13.33
CA GLY A 34 -9.56 5.49 13.88
C GLY A 34 -10.55 4.75 12.99
N ILE A 35 -10.11 4.31 11.80
CA ILE A 35 -10.93 3.39 10.99
C ILE A 35 -10.84 1.99 11.62
N PRO A 36 -11.91 1.47 12.27
CA PRO A 36 -11.88 0.13 12.84
C PRO A 36 -11.68 -0.92 11.73
N GLY A 37 -10.72 -1.82 11.92
CA GLY A 37 -10.39 -2.88 10.95
C GLY A 37 -9.55 -2.45 9.74
N SER A 38 -9.23 -1.15 9.59
CA SER A 38 -8.36 -0.68 8.50
C SER A 38 -6.95 -1.28 8.58
N GLN A 39 -6.39 -1.38 9.78
CA GLN A 39 -5.07 -1.94 9.99
C GLN A 39 -5.00 -3.40 9.55
N ASP A 40 -6.05 -4.20 9.84
CA ASP A 40 -6.13 -5.60 9.40
C ASP A 40 -6.28 -5.72 7.88
N TYR A 41 -7.03 -4.81 7.25
CA TYR A 41 -7.16 -4.76 5.80
C TYR A 41 -5.83 -4.41 5.11
N PHE A 42 -5.16 -3.36 5.57
CA PHE A 42 -3.83 -3.00 5.07
C PHE A 42 -2.83 -4.13 5.32
N LYS A 43 -2.84 -4.71 6.51
CA LYS A 43 -2.02 -5.87 6.85
C LYS A 43 -2.26 -7.02 5.87
N GLY A 44 -3.51 -7.38 5.58
CA GLY A 44 -3.82 -8.45 4.62
C GLY A 44 -3.30 -8.18 3.20
N ILE A 45 -3.39 -6.95 2.70
CA ILE A 45 -2.85 -6.60 1.38
C ILE A 45 -1.32 -6.60 1.39
N LEU A 46 -0.71 -5.95 2.38
CA LEU A 46 0.74 -5.79 2.42
C LEU A 46 1.45 -7.11 2.73
N ASP A 47 0.91 -7.91 3.65
CA ASP A 47 1.46 -9.21 4.02
C ASP A 47 1.38 -10.19 2.84
N LYS A 48 0.27 -10.23 2.09
CA LYS A 48 0.14 -11.07 0.89
C LYS A 48 1.23 -10.78 -0.14
N GLU A 49 1.60 -9.51 -0.29
CA GLU A 49 2.69 -9.12 -1.19
C GLU A 49 4.07 -9.48 -0.61
N GLY A 50 4.25 -9.29 0.69
CA GLY A 50 5.44 -9.71 1.42
C GLY A 50 5.70 -11.23 1.38
N GLU A 51 4.65 -12.05 1.49
CA GLU A 51 4.71 -13.52 1.34
C GLU A 51 5.23 -13.93 -0.04
N SER A 52 4.97 -13.10 -1.06
CA SER A 52 5.48 -13.28 -2.42
C SER A 52 6.85 -12.62 -2.63
N GLU A 53 7.58 -12.31 -1.56
CA GLU A 53 8.91 -11.67 -1.54
C GLU A 53 8.95 -10.29 -2.21
N TRP A 54 7.82 -9.60 -2.27
CA TRP A 54 7.79 -8.20 -2.69
C TRP A 54 8.10 -7.30 -1.49
N GLU A 55 9.10 -6.45 -1.66
CA GLU A 55 9.44 -5.40 -0.70
C GLU A 55 8.72 -4.11 -1.09
N LEU A 56 7.95 -3.56 -0.16
CA LEU A 56 7.33 -2.25 -0.31
C LEU A 56 8.41 -1.17 -0.18
N ILE A 57 8.59 -0.35 -1.22
CA ILE A 57 9.61 0.71 -1.22
C ILE A 57 9.04 2.11 -1.16
N GLN A 58 7.79 2.29 -1.58
CA GLN A 58 7.11 3.56 -1.50
C GLN A 58 5.61 3.35 -1.39
N CYS A 59 4.97 4.12 -0.51
CA CYS A 59 3.54 4.13 -0.33
C CYS A 59 3.11 5.58 -0.20
N GLN A 60 2.26 6.07 -1.12
CA GLN A 60 1.87 7.48 -1.18
C GLN A 60 0.36 7.62 -1.44
N PRO A 61 -0.30 8.57 -0.76
CA PRO A 61 -1.68 8.91 -1.09
C PRO A 61 -1.75 9.64 -2.45
N HIS A 62 -2.77 9.33 -3.23
CA HIS A 62 -3.12 10.01 -4.47
C HIS A 62 -4.64 10.14 -4.56
N GLY A 63 -5.18 11.24 -4.03
CA GLY A 63 -6.62 11.40 -3.81
C GLY A 63 -7.15 10.33 -2.84
N GLN A 64 -8.27 9.71 -3.18
CA GLN A 64 -8.90 8.62 -2.41
C GLN A 64 -8.26 7.25 -2.67
N LYS A 65 -6.99 7.21 -3.07
CA LYS A 65 -6.26 5.99 -3.39
C LYS A 65 -4.89 6.01 -2.76
N LEU A 66 -4.36 4.82 -2.48
CA LEU A 66 -3.00 4.62 -2.01
C LEU A 66 -2.20 3.89 -3.09
N LEU A 67 -1.17 4.55 -3.62
CA LEU A 67 -0.24 3.95 -4.57
C LEU A 67 0.90 3.30 -3.80
N CYS A 68 1.08 1.99 -3.97
CA CYS A 68 2.17 1.23 -3.42
C CYS A 68 3.11 0.78 -4.54
N ILE A 69 4.41 1.04 -4.38
CA ILE A 69 5.46 0.61 -5.30
C ILE A 69 6.28 -0.47 -4.63
N TRP A 70 6.49 -1.55 -5.36
CA TRP A 70 7.13 -2.76 -4.87
C TRP A 70 8.36 -3.09 -5.69
N LYS A 71 9.36 -3.70 -5.06
CA LYS A 71 10.48 -4.34 -5.75
C LYS A 71 10.62 -5.79 -5.30
N LYS A 72 11.02 -6.67 -6.22
CA LYS A 72 11.36 -8.06 -5.93
C LYS A 72 12.67 -8.42 -6.63
N LYS A 73 13.58 -9.07 -5.91
CA LYS A 73 14.84 -9.55 -6.49
C LYS A 73 14.55 -10.71 -7.44
N VAL A 74 15.13 -10.70 -8.64
CA VAL A 74 15.08 -11.85 -9.54
C VAL A 74 16.19 -12.81 -9.12
N ALA A 75 15.81 -13.93 -8.50
CA ALA A 75 16.73 -15.05 -8.36
C ALA A 75 16.93 -15.68 -9.74
N GLU A 76 18.18 -15.73 -10.22
CA GLU A 76 18.50 -16.52 -11.40
C GLU A 76 18.41 -17.99 -10.99
N ALA A 77 17.35 -18.67 -11.44
CA ALA A 77 17.33 -20.12 -11.44
C ALA A 77 18.41 -20.54 -12.45
N PHE A 78 19.49 -21.13 -11.96
CA PHE A 78 20.45 -21.81 -12.83
C PHE A 78 19.67 -22.85 -13.63
N ALA A 79 19.52 -22.63 -14.93
CA ALA A 79 18.96 -23.63 -15.84
C ALA A 79 19.94 -24.81 -15.85
N SER A 80 19.47 -25.97 -15.38
CA SER A 80 20.16 -27.26 -15.56
C SER A 80 20.33 -27.60 -17.03
#